data_AF-A0AA43DC75-F1
#
_entry.id   AF-A0AA43DC75-F1
#
_cell.length_a   1.000
_cell.length_b   1.000
_cell.length_c   1.000
_cell.angle_alpha   90.00
_cell.angle_beta   90.00
_cell.angle_gamma   90.00
#
_symmetry.space_group_name_H-M   'P 1'
#
loop_
_entity.id
_entity.type
_entity.pdbx_description
1 polymer ?
#
loop_
_entity_poly.entity_id
_entity_poly.type
_entity_poly.pdbx_seq_one_letter_code
_entity_poly.pdbx_strand_id
1 'polypeptide(L)' 'FQEVMELLQKLPRSYRTVFNLYVIEGYTHDEIANLLNIDIGTSQANLFRAKEHLKLILADYFETDYAGTQ' A
#
# COMPACT_ATOMS: atom_id res chain seq x y z
N PHE A 1 -14.05 4.79 5.30
CA PHE A 1 -13.29 5.01 4.05
C PHE A 1 -12.20 6.08 4.20
N GLN A 2 -12.46 7.21 4.88
CA GLN A 2 -11.47 8.29 5.02
C GLN A 2 -10.19 7.86 5.77
N GLU A 3 -10.33 7.17 6.90
CA GLU A 3 -9.20 6.62 7.67
C GLU A 3 -8.31 5.68 6.85
N VAL A 4 -8.90 4.77 6.06
CA VAL A 4 -8.13 3.86 5.19
C VAL A 4 -7.28 4.63 4.18
N MET A 5 -7.81 5.71 3.61
CA MET A 5 -7.05 6.55 2.69
C MET A 5 -5.91 7.30 3.37
N GLU A 6 -6.10 7.73 4.62
CA GLU A 6 -5.03 8.37 5.41
C GLU A 6 -3.90 7.37 5.73
N LEU A 7 -4.25 6.12 6.06
CA LEU A 7 -3.25 5.08 6.29
C LEU A 7 -2.51 4.71 5.00
N LEU A 8 -3.21 4.58 3.88
CA LEU A 8 -2.57 4.37 2.58
C LEU A 8 -1.67 5.53 2.20
N GLN A 9 -1.99 6.77 2.60
CA GLN A 9 -1.14 7.93 2.32
C GLN A 9 0.22 7.87 3.01
N LYS A 10 0.35 7.15 4.14
CA LYS A 10 1.63 6.92 4.84
C LYS A 10 2.59 6.00 4.07
N LEU A 11 2.12 5.27 3.06
CA LEU A 11 2.98 4.46 2.21
C LEU A 11 3.87 5.33 1.29
N PRO A 12 5.12 4.92 1.03
CA PRO A 12 5.92 5.51 -0.04
C PRO A 12 5.15 5.51 -1.36
N ARG A 13 5.29 6.61 -2.13
CA ARG A 13 4.49 6.85 -3.33
C ARG A 13 4.47 5.65 -4.30
N SER A 14 5.63 5.06 -4.58
CA SER A 14 5.74 3.92 -5.49
C SER A 14 4.98 2.68 -5.00
N TYR A 15 5.00 2.42 -3.69
CA TYR A 15 4.31 1.30 -3.07
C TYR A 15 2.80 1.52 -3.10
N ARG A 16 2.36 2.73 -2.74
CA ARG A 16 0.96 3.15 -2.78
C ARG A 16 0.38 3.06 -4.19
N THR A 17 1.10 3.56 -5.19
CA THR A 17 0.65 3.53 -6.58
C THR A 17 0.44 2.09 -7.06
N VAL A 18 1.41 1.19 -6.85
CA VAL A 18 1.26 -0.21 -7.26
C VAL A 18 0.17 -0.92 -6.46
N PHE A 19 0.08 -0.66 -5.15
CA PHE A 19 -0.99 -1.23 -4.32
C PHE A 19 -2.37 -0.84 -4.81
N ASN A 20 -2.60 0.44 -5.11
CA ASN A 20 -3.90 0.92 -5.60
C ASN A 20 -4.24 0.29 -6.95
N LEU A 21 -3.32 0.32 -7.92
CA LEU A 21 -3.56 -0.26 -9.23
C LEU A 21 -3.87 -1.76 -9.14
N TYR A 22 -3.15 -2.51 -8.30
CA TYR A 22 -3.36 -3.96 -8.19
C TYR A 22 -4.60 -4.32 -7.36
N VAL A 23 -4.71 -3.78 -6.14
CA VAL A 23 -5.70 -4.23 -5.15
C VAL A 23 -7.05 -3.52 -5.32
N ILE A 24 -7.03 -2.24 -5.71
CA ILE A 24 -8.25 -1.43 -5.81
C ILE A 24 -8.78 -1.45 -7.24
N GLU A 25 -7.89 -1.25 -8.22
CA GLU A 25 -8.29 -1.14 -9.64
C GLU A 25 -8.24 -2.48 -10.39
N GLY A 26 -7.59 -3.50 -9.82
CA GLY A 26 -7.60 -4.88 -10.34
C GLY A 26 -6.62 -5.15 -11.48
N TYR A 27 -5.64 -4.27 -11.72
CA TYR A 27 -4.62 -4.50 -12.75
C TYR A 27 -3.66 -5.63 -12.37
N THR A 28 -3.18 -6.35 -13.38
CA THR A 28 -2.11 -7.33 -13.27
C THR A 28 -0.73 -6.65 -13.16
N HIS A 29 0.29 -7.38 -12.72
CA HIS A 29 1.64 -6.83 -12.64
C HIS A 29 2.22 -6.44 -14.02
N ASP A 30 1.88 -7.19 -15.06
CA ASP A 30 2.24 -6.88 -16.45
C ASP A 30 1.62 -5.55 -16.91
N GLU A 31 0.33 -5.33 -16.67
CA GLU A 31 -0.34 -4.07 -17.02
C GLU A 31 0.24 -2.88 -16.24
N ILE A 32 0.53 -3.06 -14.95
CA ILE A 32 1.14 -2.03 -14.10
C ILE A 32 2.56 -1.70 -14.57
N ALA A 33 3.34 -2.72 -14.91
CA ALA A 33 4.71 -2.56 -15.43
C ALA A 33 4.71 -1.70 -16.70
N ASN A 34 3.82 -2.02 -17.64
CA ASN A 34 3.64 -1.25 -18.87
C ASN A 34 3.15 0.18 -18.59
N LEU A 35 2.13 0.34 -17.73
CA LEU A 35 1.53 1.64 -17.42
C LEU A 35 2.52 2.60 -16.76
N LEU A 36 3.36 2.09 -15.86
CA LEU A 36 4.32 2.90 -15.09
C LEU A 36 5.72 2.93 -15.72
N ASN A 37 5.94 2.20 -16.81
CA ASN A 37 7.24 2.02 -17.45
C ASN A 37 8.32 1.54 -16.45
N ILE A 38 8.01 0.44 -15.75
CA ILE A 38 8.89 -0.23 -14.78
C ILE A 38 8.92 -1.74 -15.07
N ASP A 39 9.91 -2.46 -14.55
CA ASP A 39 9.92 -3.92 -14.66
C ASP A 39 8.79 -4.57 -13.83
N ILE A 40 8.28 -5.70 -14.33
CA ILE A 40 7.30 -6.55 -13.62
C ILE A 40 7.78 -6.92 -12.21
N GLY A 41 9.08 -7.26 -12.08
CA GLY A 41 9.69 -7.55 -10.78
C GLY A 41 9.67 -6.35 -9.82
N THR A 42 9.77 -5.12 -10.34
CA THR A 42 9.63 -3.89 -9.56
C THR A 42 8.18 -3.71 -9.10
N SER A 43 7.20 -3.98 -9.95
CA SER A 43 5.78 -3.99 -9.58
C SER A 43 5.50 -5.00 -8.44
N GLN A 44 5.97 -6.24 -8.58
CA GLN A 44 5.82 -7.27 -7.53
C GLN A 44 6.49 -6.87 -6.22
N ALA A 45 7.74 -6.38 -6.27
CA ALA A 45 8.48 -5.96 -5.08
C ALA A 45 7.82 -4.75 -4.40
N ASN A 46 7.29 -3.80 -5.16
CA ASN A 46 6.54 -2.65 -4.62
C ASN A 46 5.25 -3.09 -3.93
N LEU A 47 4.49 -4.04 -4.52
CA LEU A 47 3.28 -4.56 -3.88
C LEU A 47 3.60 -5.31 -2.58
N PHE A 48 4.67 -6.12 -2.58
CA PHE A 48 5.12 -6.82 -1.38
C PHE A 48 5.48 -5.83 -0.27
N ARG A 49 6.32 -4.83 -0.56
CA ARG A 49 6.71 -3.80 0.41
C ARG A 49 5.52 -2.95 0.86
N ALA A 50 4.57 -2.66 -0.02
CA ALA A 50 3.34 -1.95 0.34
C ALA A 50 2.57 -2.70 1.42
N LYS A 51 2.40 -4.03 1.27
CA LYS A 51 1.70 -4.87 2.26
C LYS A 51 2.44 -4.92 3.58
N GLU A 52 3.77 -5.07 3.57
CA GLU A 52 4.57 -5.09 4.80
C GLU A 52 4.50 -3.75 5.55
N HIS A 53 4.65 -2.63 4.85
CA HIS A 53 4.51 -1.31 5.47
C HIS A 53 3.09 -1.06 6.00
N LEU A 54 2.06 -1.46 5.25
CA LEU A 54 0.68 -1.26 5.68
C LEU A 54 0.37 -2.06 6.95
N LYS A 55 0.91 -3.27 7.11
CA LYS A 55 0.80 -4.03 8.37
C LYS A 55 1.39 -3.27 9.56
N LEU A 56 2.57 -2.68 9.40
CA LEU A 56 3.21 -1.88 10.45
C LEU A 56 2.39 -0.64 10.80
N ILE A 57 1.90 0.08 9.78
CA ILE A 57 1.04 1.25 9.95
C ILE A 57 -0.26 0.89 10.69
N LEU A 58 -0.85 -0.26 10.37
CA LEU A 58 -2.06 -0.74 11.03
C LEU A 58 -1.80 -1.14 12.49
N ALA A 59 -0.69 -1.83 12.76
CA ALA A 59 -0.30 -2.18 14.14
C ALA A 59 -0.14 -0.92 15.00
N ASP A 60 0.59 0.09 14.51
CA ASP A 60 0.76 1.39 15.17
C ASP A 60 -0.57 2.13 15.38
N TYR A 61 -1.45 2.10 14.37
CA TYR A 61 -2.77 2.70 14.46
C TYR A 61 -3.62 2.06 15.56
N PHE A 62 -3.67 0.72 15.62
CA PHE A 62 -4.41 0.01 16.66
C PHE A 62 -3.80 0.21 18.04
N GLU A 63 -2.47 0.16 18.19
CA GLU A 63 -1.80 0.42 19.48
C GLU A 63 -2.10 1.83 20.02
N THR A 64 -2.12 2.83 19.14
CA THR A 64 -2.42 4.22 19.52
C THR A 64 -3.89 4.41 19.92
N ASP A 65 -4.82 3.77 19.21
CA ASP A 65 -6.27 3.85 19.50
C ASP A 65 -6.61 3.19 20.85
N TYR A 66 -6.00 2.04 21.16
CA TYR A 66 -6.18 1.39 22.46
C TYR A 66 -5.50 2.14 23.62
N ALA A 67 -4.39 2.84 23.38
CA ALA A 67 -3.72 3.64 24.42
C ALA A 67 -4.52 4.89 24.84
N GLY A 68 -5.40 5.41 23.98
CA GLY A 68 -6.26 6.56 24.29
C GLY A 68 -7.53 6.25 25.09
N THR A 69 -7.79 4.98 25.41
CA THR A 69 -8.99 4.52 26.15
C THR A 69 -8.73 4.12 27.60
N GLN A 70 -7.51 4.35 28.12
CA GLN A 70 -7.17 4.18 29.54
C GLN A 70 -7.10 5.51 30.30
#